data_AF-W2SQ91-F1
#
_entry.id   AF-W2SQ91-F1
#
_cell.length_a   1.000
_cell.length_b   1.000
_cell.length_c   1.000
_cell.angle_alpha   90.00
_cell.angle_beta   90.00
_cell.angle_gamma   90.00
#
_symmetry.space_group_name_H-M   'P 1'
#
loop_
_entity.id
_entity.type
_entity.pdbx_description
1 polymer ?
#
loop_
_entity_poly.entity_id
_entity_poly.type
_entity_poly.pdbx_seq_one_letter_code
_entity_poly.pdbx_strand_id
1 'polypeptide(L)'
;MVPPGAAETTRKLINFVERLRSSSDAGLRGVALSLSMRKLIHIVKRDCLHPGELRGLVENASLAKFLPSVTRLSFYAELDKAGFAADSATSTEFSDDVSFLLSQHSVQDRNEALIPDVLFYDNDQ
;
A
#
# COMPACT_ATOMS: atom_id res chain seq x y z
N MET A 1 -0.82 29.49 14.62
CA MET A 1 -2.19 29.02 14.92
C MET A 1 -2.41 27.73 14.14
N VAL A 2 -2.93 26.67 14.75
CA VAL A 2 -3.25 25.40 14.05
C VAL A 2 -4.59 25.58 13.33
N PRO A 3 -4.72 25.22 12.04
CA PRO A 3 -5.99 25.30 11.33
C PRO A 3 -7.05 24.42 12.03
N PRO A 4 -8.32 24.88 12.19
CA PRO A 4 -9.33 24.13 12.91
C PRO A 4 -9.61 22.74 12.30
N GLY A 5 -9.54 22.61 10.97
CA GLY A 5 -9.69 21.30 10.30
C GLY A 5 -8.54 20.32 10.56
N ALA A 6 -7.34 20.81 10.89
CA ALA A 6 -6.18 19.96 11.12
C ALA A 6 -6.32 19.12 12.40
N ALA A 7 -7.04 19.61 13.41
CA ALA A 7 -7.24 18.91 14.67
C ALA A 7 -8.10 17.65 14.51
N GLU A 8 -9.15 17.73 13.68
CA GLU A 8 -10.02 16.59 13.37
C GLU A 8 -9.28 15.53 12.54
N THR A 9 -8.59 15.95 11.48
CA THR A 9 -7.74 15.07 10.67
C THR A 9 -6.69 14.36 11.53
N THR A 10 -6.04 15.09 12.45
CA THR A 10 -5.02 14.52 13.35
C THR A 10 -5.62 13.44 14.25
N ARG A 11 -6.77 13.72 14.88
CA ARG A 11 -7.48 12.74 15.72
C ARG A 11 -7.87 11.49 14.93
N LYS A 12 -8.39 11.68 13.71
CA LYS A 12 -8.77 10.59 12.81
C LYS A 12 -7.57 9.70 12.45
N LEU A 13 -6.42 10.31 12.14
CA LEU A 13 -5.16 9.61 11.88
C LEU A 13 -4.65 8.82 13.08
N ILE A 14 -4.66 9.43 14.28
CA ILE A 14 -4.22 8.76 15.50
C ILE A 14 -5.12 7.54 15.79
N ASN A 15 -6.44 7.73 15.76
CA ASN A 15 -7.40 6.65 15.97
C ASN A 15 -7.28 5.53 14.92
N PHE A 16 -6.91 5.88 13.68
CA PHE A 16 -6.64 4.90 12.63
C PHE A 16 -5.37 4.08 12.93
N VAL A 17 -4.26 4.72 13.29
CA VAL A 17 -3.00 4.03 13.64
C VAL A 17 -3.18 3.15 14.88
N GLU A 18 -3.95 3.60 15.86
CA GLU A 18 -4.25 2.83 17.06
C GLU A 18 -5.05 1.56 16.73
N ARG A 19 -6.07 1.68 15.87
CA ARG A 19 -6.83 0.52 15.36
C ARG A 19 -5.94 -0.49 14.62
N LEU A 20 -5.03 -0.02 13.78
CA LEU A 20 -4.06 -0.89 13.11
C LEU A 20 -3.15 -1.62 14.10
N ARG A 21 -2.75 -0.94 15.18
CA ARG A 21 -1.90 -1.52 16.23
C ARG A 21 -2.64 -2.56 17.09
N SER A 22 -3.93 -2.36 17.34
CA SER A 22 -4.79 -3.30 18.06
C SER A 22 -5.34 -4.43 17.19
N SER A 23 -5.07 -4.43 15.88
CA SER A 23 -5.58 -5.44 14.96
C SER A 23 -4.97 -6.83 15.23
N SER A 24 -5.75 -7.88 14.97
CA SER A 24 -5.30 -9.27 15.07
C SER A 24 -4.30 -9.63 13.96
N ASP A 25 -4.33 -8.94 12.81
CA ASP A 25 -3.40 -9.18 11.71
C ASP A 25 -1.99 -8.66 12.06
N ALA A 26 -1.01 -9.55 12.00
CA ALA A 26 0.41 -9.20 12.16
C ALA A 26 0.89 -8.21 11.08
N GLY A 27 0.36 -8.32 9.85
CA GLY A 27 0.67 -7.40 8.76
C GLY A 27 0.25 -5.97 9.08
N LEU A 28 -1.01 -5.78 9.52
CA LEU A 28 -1.51 -4.46 9.92
C LEU A 28 -0.76 -3.85 11.09
N ARG A 29 -0.36 -4.66 12.09
CA ARG A 29 0.49 -4.19 13.19
C ARG A 29 1.86 -3.72 12.69
N GLY A 30 2.45 -4.42 11.72
CA GLY A 30 3.68 -3.98 11.04
C GLY A 30 3.51 -2.64 10.33
N VAL A 31 2.38 -2.45 9.63
CA VAL A 31 2.05 -1.17 9.01
C VAL A 31 1.91 -0.03 10.04
N ALA A 32 1.27 -0.31 11.19
CA ALA A 32 1.14 0.66 12.27
C ALA A 32 2.51 1.14 12.81
N LEU A 33 3.50 0.25 12.85
CA LEU A 33 4.87 0.59 13.26
C LEU A 33 5.58 1.48 12.22
N SER A 34 5.30 1.28 10.93
CA SER A 34 5.80 2.14 9.85
C SER A 34 5.22 3.56 9.90
N LEU A 35 4.02 3.74 10.47
CA LEU A 35 3.35 5.04 10.67
C LEU A 35 3.79 5.71 11.99
N SER A 36 5.05 6.14 12.04
CA SER A 36 5.59 6.90 13.18
C SER A 36 4.91 8.27 13.36
N MET A 37 5.00 8.84 14.58
CA MET A 37 4.50 10.19 14.88
C MET A 37 5.07 11.26 13.93
N ARG A 38 6.33 11.12 13.50
CA ARG A 38 6.95 12.02 12.51
C ARG A 38 6.20 11.95 11.17
N LYS A 39 5.90 10.74 10.69
CA LYS A 39 5.11 10.56 9.46
C LYS A 39 3.71 11.16 9.60
N LEU A 40 3.04 10.95 10.73
CA LEU A 40 1.72 11.55 10.99
C LEU A 40 1.76 13.09 10.92
N ILE A 41 2.77 13.72 11.53
CA ILE A 41 2.94 15.18 11.45
C ILE A 41 3.14 15.62 10.00
N HIS A 42 3.93 14.89 9.21
CA HIS A 42 4.14 15.21 7.79
C HIS A 42 2.85 15.06 6.98
N ILE A 43 2.04 14.04 7.25
CA ILE A 43 0.75 13.82 6.59
C ILE A 43 -0.19 15.00 6.88
N VAL A 44 -0.38 15.34 8.16
CA VAL A 44 -1.27 16.46 8.56
C VAL A 44 -0.79 17.79 7.99
N LYS A 45 0.52 18.05 8.00
CA LYS A 45 1.08 19.26 7.40
C LYS A 45 0.77 19.34 5.91
N ARG A 46 0.95 18.23 5.18
CA ARG A 46 0.71 18.20 3.73
C ARG A 46 -0.80 18.26 3.40
N ASP A 47 -1.66 17.66 4.21
CA ASP A 47 -3.12 17.79 4.10
C ASP A 47 -3.59 19.24 4.29
N CYS A 48 -2.94 20.00 5.20
CA CYS A 48 -3.22 21.43 5.35
C CYS A 48 -2.85 22.26 4.10
N LEU A 49 -1.89 21.81 3.30
CA LEU A 49 -1.47 22.48 2.07
C LEU A 49 -2.32 22.04 0.86
N HIS A 50 -2.72 20.78 0.82
CA HIS A 50 -3.46 20.15 -0.27
C HIS A 50 -4.65 19.36 0.29
N PRO A 51 -5.76 20.05 0.61
CA PRO A 51 -6.95 19.39 1.14
C PRO A 51 -7.56 18.47 0.08
N GLY A 52 -7.91 17.25 0.47
CA GLY A 52 -8.53 16.24 -0.40
C GLY A 52 -7.66 15.00 -0.64
N GLU A 53 -6.33 15.12 -0.61
CA GLU A 53 -5.42 14.00 -0.90
C GLU A 53 -5.09 13.11 0.31
N LEU A 54 -5.76 13.32 1.45
CA LEU A 54 -5.42 12.69 2.74
C LEU A 54 -5.27 11.16 2.63
N ARG A 55 -6.17 10.50 1.89
CA ARG A 55 -6.13 9.05 1.69
C ARG A 55 -4.86 8.62 0.96
N GLY A 56 -4.55 9.27 -0.16
CA GLY A 56 -3.34 9.00 -0.93
C GLY A 56 -2.06 9.25 -0.12
N LEU A 57 -2.04 10.26 0.74
CA LEU A 57 -0.90 10.49 1.65
C LEU A 57 -0.71 9.32 2.64
N VAL A 58 -1.80 8.79 3.19
CA VAL A 58 -1.76 7.66 4.13
C VAL A 58 -1.32 6.39 3.42
N GLU A 59 -1.86 6.11 2.23
CA GLU A 59 -1.48 4.95 1.42
C GLU A 59 0.00 4.98 1.02
N ASN A 60 0.51 6.15 0.63
CA ASN A 60 1.93 6.31 0.32
C ASN A 60 2.81 6.19 1.57
N ALA A 61 2.38 6.76 2.70
CA ALA A 61 3.13 6.67 3.95
C ALA A 61 3.16 5.24 4.52
N SER A 62 2.13 4.43 4.27
CA SER A 62 2.05 3.02 4.67
C SER A 62 2.69 2.08 3.67
N LEU A 63 3.13 2.57 2.50
CA LEU A 63 3.61 1.74 1.39
C LEU A 63 2.57 0.70 0.96
N ALA A 64 1.28 1.09 0.93
CA ALA A 64 0.16 0.18 0.75
C ALA A 64 0.28 -0.72 -0.49
N LYS A 65 0.83 -0.18 -1.58
CA LYS A 65 1.07 -0.91 -2.85
C LYS A 65 2.06 -2.07 -2.74
N PHE A 66 2.94 -2.06 -1.74
CA PHE A 66 3.93 -3.12 -1.52
C PHE A 66 3.49 -4.12 -0.45
N LEU A 67 2.25 -4.00 0.06
CA LEU A 67 1.71 -4.95 1.03
C LEU A 67 1.28 -6.24 0.32
N PRO A 68 1.47 -7.41 0.98
CA PRO A 68 0.86 -8.66 0.54
C PRO A 68 -0.64 -8.50 0.34
N SER A 69 -1.21 -9.20 -0.65
CA SER A 69 -2.63 -9.05 -1.06
C SER A 69 -3.61 -9.10 0.10
N VAL A 70 -3.45 -10.04 1.04
CA VAL A 70 -4.33 -10.20 2.22
C VAL A 70 -4.25 -9.00 3.17
N THR A 71 -3.03 -8.54 3.49
CA THR A 71 -2.81 -7.39 4.37
C THR A 71 -3.26 -6.10 3.71
N ARG A 72 -3.05 -5.99 2.40
CA ARG A 72 -3.50 -4.85 1.59
C ARG A 72 -5.02 -4.71 1.59
N LEU A 73 -5.76 -5.80 1.36
CA LEU A 73 -7.22 -5.82 1.46
C LEU A 73 -7.71 -5.38 2.84
N SER A 74 -7.10 -5.94 3.89
CA SER A 74 -7.43 -5.61 5.28
C SER A 74 -7.14 -4.13 5.59
N PHE A 75 -6.04 -3.60 5.05
CA PHE A 75 -5.63 -2.21 5.21
C PHE A 75 -6.63 -1.24 4.55
N TYR A 76 -7.05 -1.53 3.31
CA TYR A 76 -8.07 -0.73 2.63
C TYR A 76 -9.42 -0.80 3.34
N ALA A 77 -9.83 -1.96 3.84
CA ALA A 77 -11.04 -2.09 4.64
C ALA A 77 -10.99 -1.23 5.92
N GLU A 78 -9.85 -1.15 6.60
CA GLU A 78 -9.68 -0.26 7.75
C GLU A 78 -9.66 1.22 7.36
N LEU A 79 -9.11 1.58 6.19
CA LEU A 79 -9.18 2.94 5.66
C LEU A 79 -10.62 3.37 5.40
N ASP A 80 -11.41 2.50 4.79
CA ASP A 80 -12.82 2.76 4.49
C ASP A 80 -13.64 2.88 5.80
N LYS A 81 -13.42 1.99 6.78
CA LYS A 81 -14.03 2.09 8.13
C LYS A 81 -13.63 3.35 8.88
N ALA A 82 -12.42 3.86 8.64
CA ALA A 82 -11.98 5.12 9.20
C ALA A 82 -12.58 6.33 8.48
N GLY A 83 -13.29 6.13 7.37
CA GLY A 83 -13.98 7.17 6.61
C GLY A 83 -13.02 8.06 5.82
N PHE A 84 -11.85 7.55 5.41
CA PHE A 84 -10.99 8.27 4.46
C PHE A 84 -11.61 8.21 3.07
N ALA A 85 -12.10 9.35 2.56
CA ALA A 85 -12.77 9.42 1.27
C ALA A 85 -11.85 8.87 0.17
N ALA A 86 -12.38 7.95 -0.63
CA ALA A 86 -11.69 7.45 -1.81
C ALA A 86 -11.72 8.53 -2.89
N ASP A 87 -10.56 8.94 -3.38
CA ASP A 87 -10.49 9.70 -4.62
C ASP A 87 -10.92 8.77 -5.75
N SER A 88 -12.03 9.10 -6.41
CA SER A 88 -12.68 8.31 -7.48
C SER A 88 -11.76 7.97 -8.67
N ALA A 89 -10.51 8.43 -8.69
CA ALA A 89 -9.55 8.23 -9.77
C ALA A 89 -8.55 7.07 -9.56
N THR A 90 -8.48 6.46 -8.36
CA THR A 90 -7.42 5.48 -8.02
C THR A 90 -7.84 4.01 -8.08
N SER A 91 -9.10 3.72 -8.39
CA SER A 91 -9.66 2.35 -8.40
C SER A 91 -9.24 1.47 -9.59
N THR A 92 -8.35 1.93 -10.48
CA THR A 92 -7.93 1.18 -11.67
C THR A 92 -6.89 0.09 -11.36
N GLU A 93 -6.06 0.28 -10.34
CA GLU A 93 -4.89 -0.58 -10.07
C GLU A 93 -5.26 -1.95 -9.47
N PHE A 94 -6.40 -2.04 -8.75
CA PHE A 94 -6.85 -3.30 -8.15
C PHE A 94 -7.23 -4.36 -9.21
N SER A 95 -7.66 -3.90 -10.39
CA SER A 95 -7.96 -4.78 -11.52
C SER A 95 -6.70 -5.43 -12.11
N ASP A 96 -5.56 -4.75 -12.05
CA ASP A 96 -4.31 -5.22 -12.69
C ASP A 96 -3.64 -6.33 -11.90
N ASP A 97 -3.70 -6.31 -10.57
CA ASP A 97 -3.15 -7.42 -9.76
C ASP A 97 -3.95 -8.71 -9.96
N VAL A 98 -5.27 -8.61 -10.06
CA VAL A 98 -6.15 -9.76 -10.30
C VAL A 98 -5.95 -10.28 -11.73
N SER A 99 -5.83 -9.40 -12.71
CA SER A 99 -5.55 -9.78 -14.11
C SER A 99 -4.17 -10.44 -14.23
N PHE A 100 -3.15 -9.95 -13.52
CA PHE A 100 -1.82 -10.53 -13.49
C PHE A 100 -1.81 -11.94 -12.87
N LEU A 101 -2.51 -12.14 -11.75
CA LEU A 101 -2.64 -13.47 -11.13
C LEU A 101 -3.40 -14.45 -12.02
N LEU A 102 -4.44 -13.99 -12.73
CA LEU A 102 -5.20 -14.81 -13.66
C LEU A 102 -4.38 -15.14 -14.93
N SER A 103 -3.55 -14.20 -15.40
CA SER A 103 -2.62 -14.38 -16.51
C SER A 103 -1.50 -15.38 -16.20
N GLN A 104 -1.03 -15.47 -14.95
CA GLN A 104 -0.02 -16.47 -14.57
C GLN A 104 -0.54 -17.92 -14.66
N HIS A 105 -1.85 -18.14 -14.60
CA HIS A 105 -2.45 -19.48 -14.78
C HIS A 105 -2.81 -19.80 -16.24
N SER A 106 -2.68 -18.83 -17.16
CA SER A 106 -2.99 -19.02 -18.58
C SER A 106 -1.76 -19.27 -19.45
N VAL A 107 -0.62 -19.70 -18.86
CA VAL A 107 0.53 -20.20 -19.64
C VAL A 107 0.12 -21.51 -20.29
N GLN A 108 -0.44 -21.38 -21.49
CA GLN A 108 -0.47 -22.44 -22.48
C GLN A 108 0.96 -22.92 -22.69
N ASP A 109 1.15 -24.17 -22.31
CA ASP A 109 2.25 -25.09 -22.62
C ASP A 109 2.87 -24.81 -24.00
N ARG A 110 3.91 -23.97 -24.03
CA ARG A 110 4.81 -23.85 -25.18
C ARG A 110 6.08 -24.56 -24.81
N ASN A 111 6.09 -25.84 -25.15
CA ASN A 111 7.22 -26.75 -25.12
C ASN A 111 8.30 -26.29 -26.14
N GLU A 112 8.93 -25.14 -25.89
CA GLU A 112 10.12 -24.69 -26.62
C GLU A 112 11.36 -25.00 -25.77
N ALA A 113 12.23 -25.83 -26.32
CA ALA A 113 13.48 -26.22 -25.68
C ALA A 113 14.33 -24.97 -25.39
N LEU A 114 14.65 -24.76 -24.12
CA LEU A 114 15.59 -23.75 -23.64
C LEU A 114 17.00 -24.18 -24.03
N ILE A 115 17.43 -23.82 -25.25
CA ILE A 115 18.85 -23.91 -25.65
C ILE A 115 19.55 -22.66 -25.13
N PRO A 116 20.52 -22.76 -24.21
CA PRO A 116 21.28 -21.61 -23.75
C PRO A 116 22.19 -21.09 -24.86
N ASP A 117 22.13 -19.79 -25.13
CA ASP A 117 22.93 -19.08 -26.16
C ASP A 117 24.40 -18.86 -25.77
N VAL A 118 24.82 -19.40 -24.61
CA VAL A 118 26.17 -19.19 -24.06
C VAL A 118 26.95 -20.50 -24.14
N LEU A 119 27.86 -20.56 -25.10
CA LEU A 119 28.93 -21.56 -25.13
C LEU A 119 29.91 -21.23 -24.00
N PHE A 120 29.92 -22.03 -22.95
CA PHE A 120 31.01 -22.00 -21.99
C PHE A 120 32.27 -22.49 -22.71
N TYR A 121 33.26 -21.61 -22.91
CA TYR A 121 34.61 -22.05 -23.22
C TYR A 121 35.22 -22.58 -21.92
N ASP A 122 35.69 -23.83 -21.95
CA ASP A 122 36.53 -24.38 -20.89
C ASP A 122 37.76 -23.47 -20.73
N ASN A 123 37.97 -23.01 -19.51
CA ASN A 123 39.14 -22.24 -19.14
C ASN A 123 40.21 -23.25 -18.74
N ASP A 124 41.19 -23.47 -19.61
CA ASP A 124 42.36 -24.30 -19.26
C ASP A 124 43.08 -23.68 -18.06
N GLN A 125 43.37 -24.53 -17.07
CA GLN A 125 43.79 -24.20 -15.70
C GLN A 125 45.08 -23.37 -15.59
#